data_AF-A0A1A9RR19-F1
#
_entry.id   AF-A0A1A9RR19-F1
#
_cell.length_a   1.000
_cell.length_b   1.000
_cell.length_c   1.000
_cell.angle_alpha   90.00
_cell.angle_beta   90.00
_cell.angle_gamma   90.00
#
_symmetry.space_group_name_H-M   'P 1'
#
loop_
_entity.id
_entity.type
_entity.pdbx_description
1 polymer ?
#
loop_
_entity_poly.entity_id
_entity_poly.type
_entity_poly.pdbx_seq_one_letter_code
_entity_poly.pdbx_strand_id
1 'polypeptide(L)'
;MTEPELLRRFDQALTDIAQLAEAIGEQHWKQAFFDRALQTLANESLPERERLQLVCEQTQVFGGMGSWNDSPPFSAVEHGLLDEFETVTAALYEIRSLVMVHLRRKGWQR
;
A
#
# COMPACT_ATOMS: atom_id res chain seq x y z
N MET A 1 -1.69 -11.49 -14.53
CA MET A 1 -1.17 -10.12 -14.33
C MET A 1 0.35 -10.20 -14.34
N THR A 2 0.99 -9.34 -15.12
CA THR A 2 2.44 -9.26 -15.24
C THR A 2 3.02 -8.41 -14.10
N GLU A 3 4.32 -8.50 -13.86
CA GLU A 3 5.02 -7.70 -12.84
C GLU A 3 4.92 -6.17 -13.10
N PRO A 4 5.04 -5.66 -14.35
CA PRO A 4 4.84 -4.24 -14.63
C PRO A 4 3.43 -3.73 -14.30
N GLU A 5 2.40 -4.53 -14.61
CA GLU A 5 1.01 -4.14 -14.31
C GLU A 5 0.73 -4.16 -12.80
N LEU A 6 1.35 -5.09 -12.07
CA LEU A 6 1.27 -5.11 -10.60
C LEU A 6 1.95 -3.88 -10.01
N LEU A 7 3.15 -3.50 -10.49
CA LEU A 7 3.85 -2.29 -10.04
C LEU A 7 3.00 -1.05 -10.25
N ARG A 8 2.45 -0.86 -11.46
CA ARG A 8 1.60 0.30 -11.81
C ARG A 8 0.37 0.41 -10.91
N ARG A 9 -0.31 -0.70 -10.64
CA ARG A 9 -1.49 -0.70 -9.76
C ARG A 9 -1.13 -0.47 -8.29
N PHE A 10 0.03 -0.96 -7.86
CA PHE A 10 0.50 -0.73 -6.49
C PHE A 10 0.87 0.74 -6.29
N ASP A 11 1.56 1.33 -7.26
CA ASP A 11 1.95 2.74 -7.27
C ASP A 11 0.72 3.66 -7.16
N GLN A 12 -0.33 3.39 -7.95
CA GLN A 12 -1.59 4.13 -7.86
C GLN A 12 -2.22 4.00 -6.46
N ALA A 13 -2.39 2.78 -5.95
CA ALA A 13 -3.02 2.57 -4.65
C ALA A 13 -2.23 3.21 -3.50
N LEU A 14 -0.90 3.22 -3.58
CA LEU A 14 -0.03 3.89 -2.62
C LEU A 14 -0.09 5.41 -2.72
N THR A 15 -0.21 5.95 -3.93
CA THR A 15 -0.38 7.38 -4.14
C THR A 15 -1.70 7.84 -3.54
N ASP A 16 -2.79 7.12 -3.81
CA ASP A 16 -4.13 7.46 -3.34
C ASP A 16 -4.21 7.42 -1.80
N ILE A 17 -3.72 6.35 -1.18
CA ILE A 17 -3.74 6.25 0.29
C ILE A 17 -2.80 7.25 0.96
N ALA A 18 -1.68 7.61 0.33
CA ALA A 18 -0.76 8.63 0.85
C ALA A 18 -1.41 10.02 0.82
N GLN A 19 -2.12 10.33 -0.27
CA GLN A 19 -2.90 11.57 -0.37
C GLN A 19 -4.02 11.61 0.68
N LEU A 20 -4.75 10.51 0.85
CA LEU A 20 -5.78 10.42 1.88
C LEU A 20 -5.18 10.61 3.28
N ALA A 21 -4.08 9.90 3.61
CA ALA A 21 -3.43 10.00 4.91
C ALA A 21 -3.05 11.45 5.25
N GLU A 22 -2.59 12.22 4.27
CA GLU A 22 -2.35 13.64 4.45
C GLU A 22 -3.66 14.45 4.64
N ALA A 23 -4.68 14.16 3.86
CA ALA A 23 -5.98 14.86 3.90
C ALA A 23 -6.73 14.69 5.24
N ILE A 24 -6.57 13.53 5.89
CA ILE A 24 -7.20 13.21 7.19
C ILE A 24 -6.29 13.49 8.40
N GLY A 25 -5.15 14.18 8.21
CA GLY A 25 -4.23 14.53 9.29
C GLY A 25 -3.33 13.39 9.80
N GLU A 26 -3.35 12.24 9.13
CA GLU A 26 -2.61 11.01 9.44
C GLU A 26 -1.24 10.97 8.71
N GLN A 27 -0.57 12.13 8.61
CA GLN A 27 0.65 12.32 7.81
C GLN A 27 1.82 11.39 8.20
N HIS A 28 1.86 10.94 9.45
CA HIS A 28 2.89 10.01 9.91
C HIS A 28 2.83 8.67 9.15
N TRP A 29 1.63 8.21 8.77
CA TRP A 29 1.46 6.99 7.96
C TRP A 29 2.04 7.16 6.56
N LYS A 30 1.75 8.32 5.94
CA LYS A 30 2.34 8.70 4.65
C LYS A 30 3.86 8.65 4.69
N GLN A 31 4.48 9.35 5.65
CA GLN A 31 5.93 9.47 5.73
C GLN A 31 6.63 8.16 6.10
N ALA A 32 6.07 7.41 7.06
CA ALA A 32 6.72 6.21 7.59
C ALA A 32 6.58 4.99 6.67
N PHE A 33 5.46 4.87 5.95
CA PHE A 33 5.12 3.66 5.18
C PHE A 33 4.93 3.94 3.70
N PHE A 34 4.02 4.85 3.34
CA PHE A 34 3.58 4.97 1.94
C PHE A 34 4.62 5.65 1.03
N ASP A 35 5.23 6.75 1.47
CA ASP A 35 6.28 7.44 0.71
C ASP A 35 7.52 6.56 0.54
N ARG A 36 7.87 5.79 1.58
CA ARG A 36 8.98 4.82 1.51
C ARG A 36 8.69 3.70 0.51
N ALA A 37 7.46 3.21 0.49
CA ALA A 37 7.01 2.20 -0.46
C ALA A 37 7.01 2.75 -1.89
N LEU A 38 6.56 3.99 -2.11
CA LEU A 38 6.63 4.67 -3.41
C LEU A 38 8.09 4.84 -3.88
N GLN A 39 9.01 5.22 -2.99
CA GLN A 39 10.45 5.31 -3.34
C GLN A 39 11.02 3.94 -3.75
N THR A 40 10.63 2.87 -3.04
CA THR A 40 11.04 1.51 -3.38
C THR A 40 10.43 1.08 -4.72
N LEU A 41 9.15 1.40 -4.95
CA LEU A 41 8.52 1.20 -6.23
C LEU A 41 9.19 2.00 -7.33
N ALA A 42 9.72 3.20 -7.12
CA ALA A 42 10.37 3.98 -8.17
C ALA A 42 11.80 3.52 -8.49
N ASN A 43 12.40 2.64 -7.68
CA ASN A 43 13.79 2.26 -7.82
C ASN A 43 14.03 1.26 -8.98
N GLU A 44 14.27 1.78 -10.18
CA GLU A 44 14.54 0.98 -11.39
C GLU A 44 15.86 0.18 -11.34
N SER A 45 16.75 0.44 -10.38
CA SER A 45 17.95 -0.39 -10.19
C SER A 45 17.63 -1.79 -9.62
N LEU A 46 16.44 -1.96 -9.05
CA LEU A 46 15.96 -3.23 -8.52
C LEU A 46 15.07 -3.95 -9.55
N PRO A 47 15.15 -5.29 -9.64
CA PRO A 47 14.20 -6.09 -10.41
C PRO A 47 12.75 -5.85 -9.96
N GLU A 48 11.80 -5.91 -10.89
CA GLU A 48 10.38 -5.68 -10.64
C GLU A 48 9.83 -6.55 -9.49
N ARG A 49 10.17 -7.84 -9.51
CA ARG A 49 9.81 -8.79 -8.46
C ARG A 49 10.35 -8.39 -7.08
N GLU A 50 11.58 -7.89 -7.00
CA GLU A 50 12.20 -7.49 -5.74
C GLU A 50 11.54 -6.23 -5.18
N ARG A 51 11.24 -5.25 -6.05
CA ARG A 51 10.45 -4.06 -5.69
C ARG A 51 9.09 -4.45 -5.10
N LEU A 52 8.36 -5.35 -5.78
CA LEU A 52 7.08 -5.86 -5.31
C LEU A 52 7.16 -6.54 -3.94
N GLN A 53 8.21 -7.33 -3.70
CA GLN A 53 8.42 -7.97 -2.40
C GLN A 53 8.65 -6.95 -1.29
N LEU A 54 9.62 -6.05 -1.47
CA LEU A 54 9.97 -5.03 -0.48
C LEU A 54 8.79 -4.12 -0.15
N VAL A 55 8.00 -3.75 -1.16
CA VAL A 55 6.82 -2.90 -0.99
C VAL A 55 5.73 -3.62 -0.22
N CYS A 56 5.51 -4.92 -0.44
CA CYS A 56 4.60 -5.72 0.39
C CYS A 56 5.05 -5.79 1.86
N GLU A 57 6.36 -5.86 2.12
CA GLU A 57 6.92 -5.87 3.48
C GLU A 57 6.77 -4.50 4.15
N GLN A 58 7.02 -3.42 3.43
CA GLN A 58 6.90 -2.05 3.94
C GLN A 58 5.45 -1.62 4.20
N THR A 59 4.48 -2.20 3.49
CA THR A 59 3.05 -1.83 3.57
C THR A 59 2.23 -2.78 4.43
N GLN A 60 2.84 -3.46 5.40
CA GLN A 60 2.15 -4.29 6.38
C GLN A 60 1.46 -3.46 7.48
N VAL A 61 0.54 -2.59 7.06
CA VAL A 61 -0.14 -1.62 7.95
C VAL A 61 -1.51 -2.07 8.44
N PHE A 62 -2.03 -3.20 7.96
CA PHE A 62 -3.41 -3.65 8.19
C PHE A 62 -3.59 -4.66 9.33
N GLY A 63 -2.62 -4.82 10.24
CA GLY A 63 -2.72 -5.78 11.34
C GLY A 63 -1.89 -5.40 12.56
N GLY A 64 -2.27 -5.95 13.72
CA GLY A 64 -1.68 -5.62 15.02
C GLY A 64 -2.37 -4.44 15.73
N MET A 65 -1.87 -4.08 16.92
CA MET A 65 -2.27 -2.83 17.60
C MET A 65 -1.52 -1.64 17.00
N GLY A 66 -2.20 -0.52 16.82
CA GLY A 66 -1.68 0.66 16.15
C GLY A 66 -1.68 0.51 14.63
N SER A 67 -2.64 -0.24 14.09
CA SER A 67 -2.78 -0.45 12.64
C SER A 67 -3.41 0.75 11.94
N TRP A 68 -3.30 0.78 10.61
CA TRP A 68 -4.02 1.74 9.75
C TRP A 68 -5.54 1.70 9.95
N ASN A 69 -6.09 0.64 10.53
CA ASN A 69 -7.53 0.54 10.76
C ASN A 69 -7.94 1.01 12.17
N ASP A 70 -7.00 1.49 13.00
CA ASP A 70 -7.28 1.82 14.40
C ASP A 70 -7.65 3.30 14.59
N SER A 71 -6.80 4.23 14.14
CA SER A 71 -7.07 5.68 14.21
C SER A 71 -7.61 6.30 12.90
N PRO A 72 -7.10 5.95 11.72
CA PRO A 72 -7.49 6.60 10.47
C PRO A 72 -8.99 6.59 10.10
N PRO A 73 -9.80 5.54 10.42
CA PRO A 73 -11.24 5.60 10.14
C PRO A 73 -11.95 6.72 10.89
N PHE A 74 -11.55 7.00 12.13
CA PHE A 74 -12.14 8.10 12.92
C PHE A 74 -11.76 9.46 12.31
N SER A 75 -10.48 9.65 12.00
CA SER A 75 -9.98 10.85 11.32
C SER A 75 -10.69 11.07 9.97
N ALA A 76 -10.95 10.02 9.20
CA ALA A 76 -11.70 10.11 7.95
C ALA A 76 -13.17 10.56 8.16
N VAL A 77 -13.83 10.11 9.23
CA VAL A 77 -15.18 10.59 9.60
C VAL A 77 -15.16 12.08 9.95
N GLU A 78 -14.20 12.52 10.76
CA GLU A 78 -14.07 13.94 11.16
C GLU A 78 -13.85 14.86 9.95
N HIS A 79 -13.19 14.35 8.91
CA HIS A 79 -12.92 15.08 7.68
C HIS A 79 -13.98 14.88 6.58
N GLY A 80 -15.00 14.05 6.81
CA GLY A 80 -16.03 13.75 5.80
C GLY A 80 -15.55 12.92 4.61
N LEU A 81 -14.47 12.14 4.79
CA LEU A 81 -13.79 11.34 3.77
C LEU A 81 -13.90 9.82 4.03
N LEU A 82 -14.92 9.37 4.77
CA LEU A 82 -15.08 7.96 5.12
C LEU A 82 -15.21 7.06 3.87
N ASP A 83 -16.03 7.45 2.89
CA ASP A 83 -16.22 6.66 1.67
C ASP A 83 -14.91 6.54 0.85
N GLU A 84 -14.12 7.62 0.81
CA GLU A 84 -12.80 7.62 0.18
C GLU A 84 -11.83 6.72 0.95
N PHE A 85 -11.85 6.81 2.28
CA PHE A 85 -11.09 5.94 3.17
C PHE A 85 -11.35 4.46 2.91
N GLU A 86 -12.61 4.05 2.89
CA GLU A 86 -12.98 2.66 2.61
C GLU A 86 -12.49 2.22 1.23
N THR A 87 -12.67 3.09 0.21
CA THR A 87 -12.29 2.81 -1.17
C THR A 87 -10.78 2.62 -1.33
N VAL A 88 -9.96 3.58 -0.88
CA VAL A 88 -8.51 3.51 -1.09
C VAL A 88 -7.86 2.45 -0.19
N THR A 89 -8.39 2.25 1.02
CA THR A 89 -7.96 1.20 1.94
C THR A 89 -8.20 -0.19 1.32
N ALA A 90 -9.40 -0.40 0.75
CA ALA A 90 -9.71 -1.65 0.05
C ALA A 90 -8.80 -1.84 -1.17
N ALA A 91 -8.57 -0.80 -1.98
CA ALA A 91 -7.71 -0.87 -3.15
C ALA A 91 -6.26 -1.28 -2.80
N LEU A 92 -5.67 -0.68 -1.76
CA LEU A 92 -4.33 -1.07 -1.30
C LEU A 92 -4.32 -2.50 -0.74
N TYR A 93 -5.37 -2.89 -0.01
CA TYR A 93 -5.47 -4.24 0.53
C TYR A 93 -5.52 -5.30 -0.58
N GLU A 94 -6.33 -5.05 -1.62
CA GLU A 94 -6.49 -5.94 -2.77
C GLU A 94 -5.20 -6.10 -3.56
N ILE A 95 -4.53 -5.00 -3.95
CA ILE A 95 -3.31 -5.09 -4.76
C ILE A 95 -2.19 -5.79 -3.98
N ARG A 96 -2.04 -5.50 -2.69
CA ARG A 96 -1.07 -6.20 -1.83
C ARG A 96 -1.36 -7.70 -1.78
N SER A 97 -2.63 -8.09 -1.66
CA SER A 97 -3.04 -9.50 -1.66
C SER A 97 -2.73 -10.19 -3.00
N LEU A 98 -3.01 -9.53 -4.12
CA LEU A 98 -2.70 -10.03 -5.47
C LEU A 98 -1.19 -10.22 -5.66
N VAL A 99 -0.37 -9.27 -5.19
CA VAL A 99 1.09 -9.36 -5.26
C VAL A 99 1.61 -10.50 -4.39
N MET A 100 1.13 -10.65 -3.15
CA MET A 100 1.51 -11.78 -2.30
C MET A 100 1.21 -13.13 -2.96
N VAL A 101 0.05 -13.27 -3.60
CA VAL A 101 -0.31 -14.48 -4.35
C VAL A 101 0.63 -14.68 -5.54
N HIS A 102 0.95 -13.62 -6.29
CA HIS A 102 1.88 -13.68 -7.42
C HIS A 102 3.30 -14.12 -6.97
N LEU A 103 3.80 -13.53 -5.89
CA LEU A 103 5.12 -13.85 -5.33
C LEU A 103 5.19 -15.31 -4.87
N ARG A 104 4.16 -15.82 -4.17
CA ARG A 104 4.07 -17.21 -3.71
C ARG A 104 4.03 -18.24 -4.85
N ARG A 105 3.26 -17.98 -5.92
CA ARG A 105 3.13 -18.90 -7.06
C ARG A 105 4.46 -19.17 -7.76
N LYS A 106 5.35 -18.19 -7.83
CA LYS A 106 6.70 -18.36 -8.41
C LYS A 106 7.75 -18.86 -7.41
N GLY A 107 7.45 -18.90 -6.11
CA GLY A 107 8.32 -19.50 -5.08
C GLY A 107 8.34 -21.02 -5.08
N TRP A 108 7.32 -21.67 -5.70
CA TRP A 108 7.21 -23.13 -5.85
C TRP A 108 7.98 -23.67 -7.08
N GLN A 109 8.79 -22.85 -7.76
CA GLN A 109 9.59 -23.30 -8.91
C GLN A 109 11.07 -23.54 -8.54
N ARG A 110 11.34 -23.94 -7.29
CA ARG A 110 12.67 -24.41 -6.86
C ARG A 110 12.65 -25.92 -6.65
#